data_AF-A0A093VKU6-F1
#
_entry.id   AF-A0A093VKU6-F1
#
_cell.length_a   1.000
_cell.length_b   1.000
_cell.length_c   1.000
_cell.angle_alpha   90.00
_cell.angle_beta   90.00
_cell.angle_gamma   90.00
#
_symmetry.space_group_name_H-M   'P 1'
#
loop_
_entity.id
_entity.type
_entity.pdbx_description
1 polymer ?
#
loop_
_entity_poly.entity_id
_entity_poly.type
_entity_poly.pdbx_seq_one_letter_code
_entity_poly.pdbx_strand_id
1 'polypeptide(L)'
;MVVMKPRDTKTYEHFLRLKQSALHQLSTEVSHPMTRIDDRTVAAIFSDNKLPSTDGIDAFIVDACLITEIMGSTLARPGVLSRPFYSPSMGSAMLKRLERTAWVGCPAYLLDVIFFVHAQRYSEPGETAEYSLSFLTPSGKATQAESPLAVLRHIDAFDADAWAEEMQSYLTLPDLSQRLALARAYKAAVYLYARRVLSRTTAFASDCALTDFSISALQSRKTVENDLIQNLLLIPPEDEHFKCLIWPTFIAGAECTSREQRSTTLRLLGLLWNGFYSLNLQNAACVLKVMWDKQDERMLATGVGEEEDADDEGFDWIQELDQSSTDWLFI
;
A
#
# COMPACT_ATOMS: atom_id res chain seq x y z
N MET A 1 -2.32 22.12 36.79
CA MET A 1 -1.76 21.52 35.56
C MET A 1 -2.33 20.12 35.44
N VAL A 2 -3.40 19.95 34.66
CA VAL A 2 -4.08 18.65 34.50
C VAL A 2 -3.38 17.91 33.37
N VAL A 3 -2.61 16.88 33.72
CA VAL A 3 -2.05 15.94 32.75
C VAL A 3 -3.23 15.15 32.18
N MET A 4 -3.57 15.39 30.90
CA MET A 4 -4.54 14.56 30.18
C MET A 4 -3.99 13.14 30.11
N LYS A 5 -4.61 12.21 30.85
CA LYS A 5 -4.43 10.77 30.63
C LYS A 5 -5.08 10.39 29.29
N PRO A 6 -4.38 9.69 28.38
CA PRO A 6 -5.00 9.15 27.17
C PRO A 6 -6.13 8.19 27.56
N ARG A 7 -7.29 8.34 26.90
CA ARG A 7 -8.55 7.69 27.27
C ARG A 7 -8.68 6.22 26.87
N ASP A 8 -7.64 5.57 26.35
CA ASP A 8 -7.67 4.12 26.13
C ASP A 8 -6.29 3.47 26.35
N THR A 9 -6.10 2.94 27.56
CA THR A 9 -4.87 2.25 27.98
C THR A 9 -4.55 1.03 27.10
N LYS A 10 -5.58 0.36 26.55
CA LYS A 10 -5.41 -0.81 25.66
C LYS A 10 -4.84 -0.43 24.29
N THR A 11 -5.27 0.68 23.72
CA THR A 11 -4.78 1.18 22.42
C THR A 11 -3.32 1.61 22.53
N TYR A 12 -2.97 2.27 23.64
CA TYR A 12 -1.59 2.65 23.92
C TYR A 12 -0.67 1.45 24.17
N GLU A 13 -1.13 0.42 24.88
CA GLU A 13 -0.39 -0.83 25.06
C GLU A 13 -0.21 -1.60 23.74
N HIS A 14 -1.24 -1.62 22.89
CA HIS A 14 -1.15 -2.24 21.57
C HIS A 14 -0.12 -1.53 20.67
N PHE A 15 -0.14 -0.19 20.67
CA PHE A 15 0.87 0.63 19.99
C PHE A 15 2.28 0.35 20.50
N LEU A 16 2.49 0.23 21.81
CA LEU A 16 3.80 -0.09 22.37
C LEU A 16 4.28 -1.48 21.91
N ARG A 17 3.39 -2.47 21.82
CA ARG A 17 3.73 -3.80 21.29
C ARG A 17 4.06 -3.75 19.80
N LEU A 18 3.29 -3.01 19.00
CA LEU A 18 3.55 -2.85 17.58
C LEU A 18 4.89 -2.14 17.33
N LYS A 19 5.15 -1.07 18.07
CA LYS A 19 6.43 -0.34 18.06
C LYS A 19 7.57 -1.26 18.48
N GLN A 20 7.38 -2.08 19.51
CA GLN A 20 8.40 -3.01 19.99
C GLN A 20 8.63 -4.17 19.02
N SER A 21 7.58 -4.64 18.31
CA SER A 21 7.67 -5.64 17.25
C SER A 21 8.37 -5.08 16.02
N ALA A 22 7.98 -3.90 15.55
CA ALA A 22 8.63 -3.20 14.44
C ALA A 22 10.09 -2.85 14.79
N LEU A 23 10.39 -2.40 16.01
CA LEU A 23 11.77 -2.19 16.46
C LEU A 23 12.55 -3.50 16.59
N HIS A 24 11.90 -4.60 16.99
CA HIS A 24 12.54 -5.90 17.06
C HIS A 24 12.81 -6.46 15.66
N GLN A 25 11.89 -6.28 14.73
CA GLN A 25 12.04 -6.66 13.32
C GLN A 25 13.10 -5.79 12.66
N LEU A 26 13.05 -4.46 12.80
CA LEU A 26 14.11 -3.55 12.34
C LEU A 26 15.46 -3.89 12.97
N SER A 27 15.51 -4.21 14.26
CA SER A 27 16.73 -4.67 14.92
C SER A 27 17.23 -6.00 14.32
N THR A 28 16.32 -6.93 14.03
CA THR A 28 16.63 -8.21 13.42
C THR A 28 17.12 -8.04 11.98
N GLU A 29 16.45 -7.21 11.18
CA GLU A 29 16.82 -6.84 9.81
C GLU A 29 18.13 -6.03 9.77
N VAL A 30 18.41 -5.18 10.75
CA VAL A 30 19.72 -4.48 10.88
C VAL A 30 20.83 -5.43 11.34
N SER A 31 20.51 -6.48 12.10
CA SER A 31 21.49 -7.46 12.63
C SER A 31 21.87 -8.54 11.61
N HIS A 32 21.12 -8.69 10.52
CA HIS A 32 21.40 -9.67 9.49
C HIS A 32 22.44 -9.11 8.50
N PRO A 33 23.58 -9.80 8.26
CA PRO A 33 24.69 -9.26 7.46
C PRO A 33 24.32 -8.93 6.01
N MET A 34 23.20 -9.46 5.50
CA MET A 34 22.72 -9.33 4.12
C MET A 34 21.57 -8.31 3.96
N THR A 35 20.93 -7.88 5.05
CA THR A 35 19.76 -6.98 5.06
C THR A 35 20.08 -5.62 5.67
N ARG A 36 21.37 -5.31 5.81
CA ARG A 36 21.86 -3.97 6.10
C ARG A 36 21.19 -3.04 5.10
N ILE A 37 20.20 -2.29 5.58
CA ILE A 37 19.45 -1.27 4.83
C ILE A 37 20.47 -0.60 3.93
N ASP A 38 20.25 -0.73 2.62
CA ASP A 38 21.16 -0.37 1.53
C ASP A 38 22.22 0.63 1.99
N ASP A 39 23.48 0.21 2.00
CA ASP A 39 24.60 1.05 2.41
C ASP A 39 24.57 2.41 1.68
N ARG A 40 23.84 2.56 0.55
CA ARG A 40 23.53 3.85 -0.10
C ARG A 40 22.43 4.67 0.54
N THR A 41 21.34 4.10 1.07
CA THR A 41 20.31 4.83 1.83
C THR A 41 20.88 5.30 3.16
N VAL A 42 21.59 4.40 3.83
CA VAL A 42 22.38 4.69 5.02
C VAL A 42 23.44 5.73 4.65
N ALA A 43 24.26 5.50 3.62
CA ALA A 43 25.23 6.49 3.17
C ALA A 43 24.59 7.81 2.76
N ALA A 44 23.40 7.90 2.17
CA ALA A 44 22.75 9.16 1.86
C ALA A 44 22.42 9.95 3.14
N ILE A 45 21.94 9.27 4.18
CA ILE A 45 21.76 9.84 5.54
C ILE A 45 23.12 10.27 6.14
N PHE A 46 24.21 9.54 5.86
CA PHE A 46 25.56 9.83 6.35
C PHE A 46 26.40 10.75 5.44
N SER A 47 25.98 11.02 4.20
CA SER A 47 26.72 11.79 3.17
C SER A 47 26.36 13.27 3.17
N ASP A 48 25.25 13.64 3.81
CA ASP A 48 25.04 15.01 4.27
C ASP A 48 26.09 15.30 5.35
N ASN A 49 27.22 15.88 4.89
CA ASN A 49 28.46 16.10 5.62
C ASN A 49 28.32 16.88 6.94
N LYS A 50 27.83 16.19 7.98
CA LYS A 50 28.00 16.45 9.41
C LYS A 50 27.54 15.16 10.10
N LEU A 51 28.38 14.64 11.00
CA LEU A 51 28.04 13.55 11.94
C LEU A 51 26.55 13.63 12.33
N PRO A 52 25.73 12.57 12.18
CA PRO A 52 24.29 12.71 12.30
C PRO A 52 23.96 13.27 13.68
N SER A 53 23.24 14.40 13.71
CA SER A 53 22.51 14.73 14.92
C SER A 53 21.53 13.59 15.18
N THR A 54 21.19 13.35 16.45
CA THR A 54 20.13 12.41 16.85
C THR A 54 18.86 12.58 16.02
N ASP A 55 18.60 13.82 15.57
CA ASP A 55 17.46 14.21 14.74
C ASP A 55 17.37 13.45 13.40
N GLY A 56 18.49 13.11 12.76
CA GLY A 56 18.48 12.39 11.47
C GLY A 56 18.06 10.92 11.61
N ILE A 57 18.48 10.28 12.70
CA ILE A 57 18.08 8.90 13.05
C ILE A 57 16.61 8.89 13.48
N ASP A 58 16.19 9.87 14.29
CA ASP A 58 14.81 10.00 14.74
C ASP A 58 13.86 10.20 13.55
N ALA A 59 14.23 11.03 12.58
CA ALA A 59 13.45 11.23 11.36
C ALA A 59 13.31 9.94 10.53
N PHE A 60 14.40 9.19 10.37
CA PHE A 60 14.36 7.90 9.66
C PHE A 60 13.45 6.88 10.34
N ILE A 61 13.52 6.75 11.67
CA ILE A 61 12.67 5.84 12.44
C ILE A 61 11.20 6.26 12.30
N VAL A 62 10.90 7.56 12.39
CA VAL A 62 9.54 8.07 12.22
C VAL A 62 9.03 7.76 10.81
N ASP A 63 9.82 8.02 9.77
CA ASP A 63 9.45 7.76 8.38
C ASP A 63 9.21 6.26 8.14
N ALA A 64 10.08 5.39 8.68
CA ALA A 64 9.93 3.94 8.61
C ALA A 64 8.66 3.45 9.34
N CYS A 65 8.36 4.00 10.53
CA CYS A 65 7.12 3.67 11.23
C CYS A 65 5.88 4.10 10.45
N LEU A 66 5.87 5.32 9.90
CA LEU A 66 4.74 5.85 9.13
C LEU A 66 4.50 5.04 7.86
N ILE A 67 5.54 4.71 7.10
CA ILE A 67 5.36 3.95 5.85
C ILE A 67 4.93 2.51 6.13
N THR A 68 5.51 1.86 7.16
CA THR A 68 5.10 0.51 7.57
C THR A 68 3.66 0.50 8.06
N GLU A 69 3.22 1.56 8.75
CA GLU A 69 1.82 1.71 9.11
C GLU A 69 0.94 1.90 7.88
N ILE A 70 1.20 2.89 7.02
CA ILE A 70 0.37 3.17 5.84
C ILE A 70 0.26 1.94 4.95
N MET A 71 1.39 1.31 4.61
CA MET A 71 1.40 0.16 3.71
C MET A 71 0.96 -1.13 4.41
N GLY A 72 1.43 -1.39 5.63
CA GLY A 72 1.09 -2.59 6.39
C GLY A 72 -0.38 -2.64 6.78
N SER A 73 -0.99 -1.49 7.05
CA SER A 73 -2.40 -1.39 7.43
C SER A 73 -3.37 -1.71 6.28
N THR A 74 -2.95 -1.56 5.02
CA THR A 74 -3.76 -1.98 3.87
C THR A 74 -4.08 -3.47 3.90
N LEU A 75 -3.18 -4.29 4.44
CA LEU A 75 -3.30 -5.74 4.51
C LEU A 75 -3.58 -6.27 5.91
N ALA A 76 -3.62 -5.41 6.93
CA ALA A 76 -3.97 -5.82 8.28
C ALA A 76 -5.48 -6.08 8.41
N ARG A 77 -5.85 -6.97 9.33
CA ARG A 77 -7.25 -7.22 9.67
C ARG A 77 -7.85 -6.04 10.45
N PRO A 78 -9.16 -5.83 10.35
CA PRO A 78 -9.86 -4.87 11.18
C PRO A 78 -9.62 -5.05 12.67
N GLY A 79 -9.30 -3.95 13.35
CA GLY A 79 -9.07 -3.93 14.80
C GLY A 79 -7.70 -4.45 15.26
N VAL A 80 -6.86 -4.98 14.36
CA VAL A 80 -5.47 -5.36 14.68
C VAL A 80 -4.56 -4.14 14.74
N LEU A 81 -4.82 -3.12 13.94
CA LEU A 81 -4.13 -1.83 14.05
C LEU A 81 -5.06 -0.81 14.70
N SER A 82 -4.48 0.04 15.55
CA SER A 82 -5.18 1.22 16.05
C SER A 82 -5.53 2.15 14.88
N ARG A 83 -6.46 3.10 15.10
CA ARG A 83 -6.73 4.17 14.13
C ARG A 83 -5.42 4.75 13.58
N PRO A 84 -5.39 5.14 12.29
CA PRO A 84 -4.16 5.59 11.67
C PRO A 84 -3.53 6.76 12.46
N PHE A 85 -2.23 6.71 12.75
CA PHE A 85 -1.47 7.78 13.40
C PHE A 85 -1.17 8.92 12.45
N TYR A 86 -1.12 8.65 11.14
CA TYR A 86 -1.14 9.74 10.17
C TYR A 86 -2.45 10.50 10.30
N SER A 87 -2.31 11.81 10.48
CA SER A 87 -3.42 12.75 10.60
C SER A 87 -3.36 13.73 9.43
N PRO A 88 -4.49 14.25 8.93
CA PRO A 88 -4.51 15.32 7.93
C PRO A 88 -3.68 16.54 8.35
N SER A 89 -3.47 16.73 9.66
CA SER A 89 -2.60 17.77 10.22
C SER A 89 -1.11 17.62 9.87
N MET A 90 -0.65 16.42 9.50
CA MET A 90 0.72 16.17 9.00
C MET A 90 0.90 16.67 7.56
N GLY A 91 -0.18 16.75 6.79
CA GLY A 91 -0.25 17.35 5.45
C GLY A 91 0.55 16.62 4.36
N SER A 92 0.50 17.19 3.15
CA SER A 92 1.18 16.65 1.96
C SER A 92 2.71 16.74 2.02
N ALA A 93 3.25 17.65 2.83
CA ALA A 93 4.69 17.79 3.02
C ALA A 93 5.32 16.53 3.64
N MET A 94 4.62 15.86 4.57
CA MET A 94 5.04 14.58 5.13
C MET A 94 5.08 13.50 4.05
N LEU A 95 4.03 13.38 3.23
CA LEU A 95 3.96 12.39 2.16
C LEU A 95 5.04 12.64 1.09
N LYS A 96 5.30 13.91 0.74
CA LYS A 96 6.41 14.33 -0.13
C LYS A 96 7.80 14.06 0.46
N ARG A 97 7.92 13.93 1.78
CA ARG A 97 9.15 13.43 2.41
C ARG A 97 9.25 11.92 2.26
N LEU A 98 8.17 11.19 2.62
CA LEU A 98 8.11 9.73 2.53
C LEU A 98 8.36 9.21 1.11
N GLU A 99 7.87 9.87 0.06
CA GLU A 99 8.13 9.45 -1.32
C GLU A 99 9.64 9.42 -1.67
N ARG A 100 10.45 10.23 -0.96
CA ARG A 100 11.89 10.39 -1.19
C ARG A 100 12.71 9.51 -0.25
N THR A 101 12.28 9.38 1.00
CA THR A 101 13.05 8.74 2.07
C THR A 101 12.65 7.30 2.34
N ALA A 102 11.40 6.91 2.05
CA ALA A 102 10.92 5.58 2.33
C ALA A 102 11.37 4.56 1.29
N TRP A 103 11.63 3.33 1.75
CA TRP A 103 12.05 2.21 0.90
C TRP A 103 10.98 1.73 -0.10
N VAL A 104 9.75 2.20 0.07
CA VAL A 104 8.57 1.77 -0.69
C VAL A 104 8.50 2.44 -2.07
N GLY A 105 9.08 3.63 -2.25
CA GLY A 105 9.12 4.32 -3.55
C GLY A 105 7.75 4.69 -4.12
N CYS A 106 6.70 4.72 -3.29
CA CYS A 106 5.36 5.09 -3.71
C CYS A 106 5.24 6.63 -3.86
N PRO A 107 4.69 7.13 -4.98
CA PRO A 107 4.43 8.55 -5.15
C PRO A 107 3.59 9.14 -4.02
N ALA A 108 3.93 10.33 -3.50
CA ALA A 108 3.22 10.94 -2.38
C ALA A 108 1.72 11.10 -2.65
N TYR A 109 1.36 11.43 -3.90
CA TYR A 109 -0.03 11.53 -4.34
C TYR A 109 -0.80 10.23 -4.15
N LEU A 110 -0.19 9.09 -4.50
CA LEU A 110 -0.79 7.77 -4.36
C LEU A 110 -0.78 7.29 -2.90
N LEU A 111 0.24 7.66 -2.11
CA LEU A 111 0.25 7.41 -0.66
C LEU A 111 -0.92 8.10 0.05
N ASP A 112 -1.27 9.33 -0.33
CA ASP A 112 -2.42 10.06 0.20
C ASP A 112 -3.73 9.30 -0.08
N VAL A 113 -3.85 8.74 -1.29
CA VAL A 113 -5.02 7.92 -1.67
C VAL A 113 -5.08 6.62 -0.89
N ILE A 114 -3.96 5.88 -0.76
CA ILE A 114 -3.89 4.65 0.05
C ILE A 114 -4.37 4.95 1.48
N PHE A 115 -3.84 6.02 2.06
CA PHE A 115 -4.20 6.45 3.41
C PHE A 115 -5.69 6.78 3.53
N PHE A 116 -6.22 7.60 2.61
CA PHE A 116 -7.63 7.98 2.60
C PHE A 116 -8.54 6.75 2.50
N VAL A 117 -8.30 5.88 1.51
CA VAL A 117 -9.07 4.65 1.29
C VAL A 117 -9.03 3.75 2.52
N HIS A 118 -7.85 3.59 3.10
CA HIS A 118 -7.68 2.81 4.32
C HIS A 118 -8.50 3.39 5.49
N ALA A 119 -8.47 4.71 5.71
CA ALA A 119 -9.27 5.35 6.75
C ALA A 119 -10.79 5.15 6.53
N GLN A 120 -11.25 5.13 5.28
CA GLN A 120 -12.65 4.85 4.95
C GLN A 120 -13.07 3.40 5.24
N ARG A 121 -12.16 2.43 5.14
CA ARG A 121 -12.41 1.02 5.49
C ARG A 121 -12.82 0.84 6.96
N TYR A 122 -12.39 1.74 7.84
CA TYR A 122 -12.57 1.69 9.30
C TYR A 122 -13.50 2.77 9.87
N SER A 123 -14.14 3.56 9.00
CA SER A 123 -15.08 4.59 9.44
C SER A 123 -16.43 3.97 9.78
N GLU A 124 -16.95 4.25 10.98
CA GLU A 124 -18.26 3.76 11.43
C GLU A 124 -19.40 4.48 10.68
N PRO A 125 -20.54 3.80 10.42
CA PRO A 125 -21.69 4.43 9.79
C PRO A 125 -22.21 5.61 10.62
N GLY A 126 -22.14 6.83 10.06
CA GLY A 126 -22.62 8.06 10.71
C GLY A 126 -21.55 8.91 11.39
N GLU A 127 -20.30 8.43 11.49
CA GLU A 127 -19.16 9.32 11.76
C GLU A 127 -18.80 10.05 10.46
N THR A 128 -18.73 11.38 10.51
CA THR A 128 -18.27 12.18 9.36
C THR A 128 -16.80 11.87 9.17
N ALA A 129 -16.40 11.43 7.97
CA ALA A 129 -14.99 11.18 7.67
C ALA A 129 -14.17 12.46 7.97
N GLU A 130 -13.36 12.41 9.03
CA GLU A 130 -12.44 13.50 9.40
C GLU A 130 -11.29 13.67 8.38
N TYR A 131 -11.19 12.77 7.40
CA TYR A 131 -10.08 12.66 6.46
C TYR A 131 -10.53 13.10 5.06
N SER A 132 -9.73 13.97 4.45
CA SER A 132 -9.85 14.44 3.07
C SER A 132 -8.51 14.26 2.38
N LEU A 133 -8.49 14.09 1.06
CA LEU A 133 -7.25 14.01 0.30
C LEU A 133 -6.47 15.33 0.44
N SER A 134 -5.29 15.25 1.03
CA SER A 134 -4.39 16.38 1.31
C SER A 134 -3.96 17.10 0.03
N PHE A 135 -3.76 16.34 -1.06
CA PHE A 135 -3.39 16.91 -2.36
C PHE A 135 -4.54 17.63 -3.09
N LEU A 136 -5.80 17.40 -2.69
CA LEU A 136 -6.98 17.99 -3.31
C LEU A 136 -7.64 19.08 -2.46
N THR A 137 -7.43 19.04 -1.14
CA THR A 137 -7.96 20.03 -0.20
C THR A 137 -6.87 20.69 0.67
N PRO A 138 -5.93 21.45 0.09
CA PRO A 138 -4.86 22.12 0.83
C PRO A 138 -5.35 23.07 1.94
N SER A 139 -6.61 23.49 1.90
CA SER A 139 -7.22 24.39 2.90
C SER A 139 -7.70 23.69 4.18
N GLY A 140 -7.62 22.36 4.30
CA GLY A 140 -8.02 21.62 5.51
C GLY A 140 -9.52 21.65 5.84
N LYS A 141 -10.35 22.17 4.93
CA LYS A 141 -11.81 22.11 5.04
C LYS A 141 -12.32 21.03 4.11
N ALA A 142 -12.55 19.83 4.65
CA ALA A 142 -13.26 18.77 3.95
C ALA A 142 -14.71 19.26 3.69
N THR A 143 -15.02 19.73 2.49
CA THR A 143 -16.35 20.27 2.18
C THR A 143 -17.36 19.20 1.78
N GLN A 144 -16.93 17.96 1.54
CA GLN A 144 -17.83 16.81 1.35
C GLN A 144 -17.01 15.51 1.40
N ALA A 145 -17.61 14.39 1.82
CA ALA A 145 -17.01 13.07 1.60
C ALA A 145 -16.87 12.84 0.09
N GLU A 146 -15.68 12.53 -0.39
CA GLU A 146 -15.47 12.24 -1.81
C GLU A 146 -16.24 10.98 -2.21
N SER A 147 -16.95 10.99 -3.35
CA SER A 147 -17.58 9.76 -3.84
C SER A 147 -16.53 8.71 -4.23
N PRO A 148 -16.83 7.39 -4.14
CA PRO A 148 -15.93 6.33 -4.60
C PRO A 148 -15.39 6.54 -6.02
N LEU A 149 -16.26 6.99 -6.94
CA LEU A 149 -15.90 7.26 -8.33
C LEU A 149 -14.92 8.44 -8.45
N ALA A 150 -15.04 9.47 -7.61
CA ALA A 150 -14.11 10.58 -7.60
C ALA A 150 -12.70 10.12 -7.21
N VAL A 151 -12.59 9.28 -6.17
CA VAL A 151 -11.31 8.71 -5.72
C VAL A 151 -10.65 7.92 -6.84
N LEU A 152 -11.39 7.04 -7.52
CA LEU A 152 -10.84 6.28 -8.65
C LEU A 152 -10.38 7.18 -9.81
N ARG A 153 -11.15 8.22 -10.14
CA ARG A 153 -10.77 9.21 -11.15
C ARG A 153 -9.53 10.01 -10.75
N HIS A 154 -9.33 10.25 -9.45
CA HIS A 154 -8.11 10.90 -8.96
C HIS A 154 -6.88 10.02 -9.15
N ILE A 155 -7.00 8.71 -8.93
CA ILE A 155 -5.93 7.75 -9.23
C ILE A 155 -5.64 7.76 -10.74
N ASP A 156 -6.67 7.74 -11.60
CA ASP A 156 -6.52 7.80 -13.05
C ASP A 156 -5.85 9.09 -13.53
N ALA A 157 -6.08 10.21 -12.84
CA ALA A 157 -5.49 11.51 -13.15
C ALA A 157 -4.02 11.63 -12.70
N PHE A 158 -3.48 10.69 -11.92
CA PHE A 158 -2.07 10.70 -11.53
C PHE A 158 -1.17 10.61 -12.78
N ASP A 159 -0.32 11.63 -12.93
CA ASP A 159 0.65 11.77 -14.02
C ASP A 159 2.00 11.17 -13.61
N ALA A 160 2.24 9.94 -14.07
CA ALA A 160 3.44 9.19 -13.77
C ALA A 160 4.71 9.79 -14.42
N ASP A 161 4.55 10.40 -15.60
CA ASP A 161 5.64 11.00 -16.35
C ASP A 161 6.09 12.29 -15.64
N ALA A 162 5.16 13.16 -15.25
CA ALA A 162 5.47 14.35 -14.46
C ALA A 162 6.11 14.02 -13.11
N TRP A 163 5.63 12.97 -12.42
CA TRP A 163 6.24 12.52 -11.16
C TRP A 163 7.67 11.98 -11.36
N ALA A 164 7.91 11.19 -12.41
CA ALA A 164 9.23 10.62 -12.68
C ALA A 164 10.28 11.71 -12.98
N GLU A 165 9.87 12.76 -13.69
CA GLU A 165 10.67 13.97 -13.95
C GLU A 165 10.87 14.80 -12.68
N GLU A 166 9.84 15.03 -11.85
CA GLU A 166 9.99 15.73 -10.57
C GLU A 166 11.06 15.04 -9.69
N MET A 167 11.06 13.71 -9.66
CA MET A 167 12.03 12.92 -8.90
C MET A 167 13.48 13.10 -9.36
N GLN A 168 13.75 13.64 -10.57
CA GLN A 168 15.11 13.98 -11.01
C GLN A 168 15.77 15.05 -10.14
N SER A 169 14.99 15.91 -9.47
CA SER A 169 15.53 16.90 -8.54
C SER A 169 16.08 16.29 -7.25
N TYR A 170 15.72 15.03 -6.97
CA TYR A 170 16.14 14.31 -5.77
C TYR A 170 17.14 13.21 -6.11
N LEU A 171 16.78 12.34 -7.04
CA LEU A 171 17.63 11.27 -7.54
C LEU A 171 17.71 11.39 -9.06
N THR A 172 18.84 11.87 -9.57
CA THR A 172 19.05 12.00 -11.00
C THR A 172 19.43 10.64 -11.60
N LEU A 173 18.71 10.22 -12.65
CA LEU A 173 18.93 8.96 -13.34
C LEU A 173 19.05 9.19 -14.84
N PRO A 174 19.97 8.49 -15.52
CA PRO A 174 20.15 8.63 -16.96
C PRO A 174 18.99 8.03 -17.77
N ASP A 175 18.28 7.04 -17.23
CA ASP A 175 17.11 6.40 -17.82
C ASP A 175 15.96 6.43 -16.80
N LEU A 176 14.79 6.89 -17.24
CA LEU A 176 13.59 6.99 -16.42
C LEU A 176 12.68 5.78 -16.56
N SER A 177 13.00 4.83 -17.45
CA SER A 177 12.10 3.75 -17.84
C SER A 177 11.60 2.93 -16.64
N GLN A 178 12.51 2.52 -15.75
CA GLN A 178 12.17 1.71 -14.56
C GLN A 178 11.44 2.54 -13.50
N ARG A 179 11.79 3.83 -13.35
CA ARG A 179 11.07 4.75 -12.46
C ARG A 179 9.63 4.98 -12.92
N LEU A 180 9.43 5.13 -14.23
CA LEU A 180 8.13 5.31 -14.84
C LEU A 180 7.29 4.04 -14.74
N ALA A 181 7.91 2.87 -14.96
CA ALA A 181 7.28 1.58 -14.71
C ALA A 181 6.85 1.44 -13.24
N LEU A 182 7.68 1.88 -12.28
CA LEU A 182 7.36 1.84 -10.86
C LEU A 182 6.13 2.71 -10.55
N ALA A 183 6.10 3.94 -11.06
CA ALA A 183 4.98 4.86 -10.86
C ALA A 183 3.67 4.30 -11.44
N ARG A 184 3.74 3.68 -12.62
CA ARG A 184 2.59 3.04 -13.28
C ARG A 184 2.13 1.78 -12.54
N ALA A 185 3.05 0.97 -12.03
CA ALA A 185 2.73 -0.17 -11.17
C ALA A 185 2.01 0.30 -9.90
N TYR A 186 2.51 1.32 -9.21
CA TYR A 186 1.82 1.87 -8.04
C TYR A 186 0.43 2.42 -8.39
N LYS A 187 0.28 3.15 -9.49
CA LYS A 187 -1.02 3.66 -9.95
C LYS A 187 -2.03 2.51 -10.12
N ALA A 188 -1.65 1.46 -10.84
CA ALA A 188 -2.53 0.31 -11.09
C ALA A 188 -2.85 -0.47 -9.80
N ALA A 189 -1.86 -0.71 -8.94
CA ALA A 189 -2.07 -1.40 -7.66
C ALA A 189 -2.96 -0.60 -6.71
N VAL A 190 -2.76 0.71 -6.60
CA VAL A 190 -3.59 1.59 -5.77
C VAL A 190 -5.02 1.67 -6.32
N TYR A 191 -5.18 1.67 -7.64
CA TYR A 191 -6.50 1.60 -8.27
C TYR A 191 -7.26 0.33 -7.89
N LEU A 192 -6.63 -0.84 -8.02
CA LEU A 192 -7.23 -2.14 -7.68
C LEU A 192 -7.60 -2.21 -6.20
N TYR A 193 -6.66 -1.81 -5.32
CA TYR A 193 -6.89 -1.74 -3.88
C TYR A 193 -8.07 -0.82 -3.53
N ALA A 194 -8.06 0.41 -4.05
CA ALA A 194 -9.11 1.40 -3.82
C ALA A 194 -10.47 0.88 -4.30
N ARG A 195 -10.54 0.34 -5.51
CA ARG A 195 -11.78 -0.19 -6.06
C ARG A 195 -12.38 -1.27 -5.16
N ARG A 196 -11.58 -2.20 -4.65
CA ARG A 196 -12.04 -3.26 -3.74
C ARG A 196 -12.57 -2.72 -2.42
N VAL A 197 -11.80 -1.86 -1.75
CA VAL A 197 -12.18 -1.30 -0.46
C VAL A 197 -13.44 -0.43 -0.58
N LEU A 198 -13.47 0.47 -1.55
CA LEU A 198 -14.56 1.42 -1.73
C LEU A 198 -15.88 0.76 -2.14
N SER A 199 -15.83 -0.38 -2.84
CA SER A 199 -17.03 -1.16 -3.19
C SER A 199 -17.75 -1.73 -1.96
N ARG A 200 -17.07 -1.79 -0.81
CA ARG A 200 -17.62 -2.36 0.45
C ARG A 200 -18.02 -1.32 1.47
N THR A 201 -17.45 -0.13 1.38
CA THR A 201 -17.60 0.88 2.41
C THR A 201 -19.00 1.53 2.33
N THR A 202 -19.78 1.39 3.40
CA THR A 202 -21.06 2.09 3.58
C THR A 202 -20.89 3.55 4.06
N ALA A 203 -19.64 3.99 4.31
CA ALA A 203 -19.33 5.35 4.76
C ALA A 203 -19.55 6.41 3.66
N PHE A 204 -19.64 6.00 2.39
CA PHE A 204 -20.10 6.88 1.33
C PHE A 204 -21.62 7.00 1.42
N ALA A 205 -22.14 8.23 1.39
CA ALA A 205 -23.58 8.50 1.44
C ALA A 205 -24.31 7.54 0.49
N SER A 206 -25.42 6.93 0.93
CA SER A 206 -26.16 5.89 0.19
C SER A 206 -26.53 6.25 -1.26
N ASP A 207 -26.52 7.55 -1.59
CA ASP A 207 -26.76 8.09 -2.94
C ASP A 207 -25.52 8.04 -3.86
N CYS A 208 -24.35 7.64 -3.35
CA CYS A 208 -23.04 7.61 -4.05
C CYS A 208 -22.43 6.20 -4.17
N ALA A 209 -23.18 5.14 -3.84
CA ALA A 209 -22.73 3.77 -4.08
C ALA A 209 -22.39 3.58 -5.58
N LEU A 210 -21.38 2.76 -5.88
CA LEU A 210 -21.05 2.39 -7.25
C LEU A 210 -22.22 1.61 -7.84
N THR A 211 -23.10 2.30 -8.59
CA THR A 211 -24.16 1.65 -9.37
C THR A 211 -23.57 0.97 -10.60
N ASP A 212 -24.25 -0.04 -11.14
CA ASP A 212 -23.83 -0.76 -12.36
C ASP A 212 -23.47 0.19 -13.52
N PHE A 213 -24.18 1.32 -13.64
CA PHE A 213 -23.90 2.33 -14.65
C PHE A 213 -22.57 3.06 -14.41
N SER A 214 -22.24 3.39 -13.15
CA SER A 214 -20.96 4.00 -12.78
C SER A 214 -19.78 3.04 -12.96
N ILE A 215 -20.01 1.73 -12.81
CA ILE A 215 -18.99 0.69 -13.00
C ILE A 215 -18.58 0.57 -14.48
N SER A 216 -19.53 0.73 -15.40
CA SER A 216 -19.25 0.63 -16.85
C SER A 216 -18.28 1.71 -17.38
N ALA A 217 -18.14 2.82 -16.67
CA ALA A 217 -17.19 3.89 -16.99
C ALA A 217 -15.78 3.66 -16.42
N LEU A 218 -15.61 2.65 -15.56
CA LEU A 218 -14.34 2.29 -14.95
C LEU A 218 -13.55 1.34 -15.85
N GLN A 219 -12.22 1.35 -15.70
CA GLN A 219 -11.36 0.38 -16.37
C GLN A 219 -11.72 -1.04 -15.90
N SER A 220 -11.71 -2.03 -16.80
CA SER A 220 -11.89 -3.43 -16.39
C SER A 220 -10.74 -3.84 -15.46
N ARG A 221 -11.06 -4.54 -14.35
CA ARG A 221 -10.04 -5.00 -13.38
C ARG A 221 -8.96 -5.83 -14.04
N LYS A 222 -9.34 -6.72 -14.95
CA LYS A 222 -8.41 -7.57 -15.72
C LYS A 222 -7.43 -6.74 -16.56
N THR A 223 -7.87 -5.61 -17.10
CA THR A 223 -6.99 -4.69 -17.84
C THR A 223 -5.98 -4.04 -16.90
N VAL A 224 -6.45 -3.49 -15.77
CA VAL A 224 -5.58 -2.83 -14.78
C VAL A 224 -4.60 -3.82 -14.13
N GLU A 225 -5.04 -5.05 -13.87
CA GLU A 225 -4.21 -6.14 -13.37
C GLU A 225 -3.10 -6.53 -14.36
N ASN A 226 -3.45 -6.69 -15.65
CA ASN A 226 -2.46 -6.95 -16.68
C ASN A 226 -1.45 -5.82 -16.79
N ASP A 227 -1.90 -4.56 -16.77
CA ASP A 227 -1.03 -3.39 -16.79
C ASP A 227 -0.10 -3.38 -15.56
N LEU A 228 -0.61 -3.71 -14.38
CA LEU A 228 0.20 -3.84 -13.16
C LEU A 228 1.31 -4.89 -13.34
N ILE A 229 0.97 -6.10 -13.78
CA ILE A 229 1.95 -7.19 -13.96
C ILE A 229 2.98 -6.81 -15.02
N GLN A 230 2.57 -6.21 -16.14
CA GLN A 230 3.51 -5.77 -17.18
C GLN A 230 4.50 -4.74 -16.63
N ASN A 231 4.03 -3.72 -15.90
CA ASN A 231 4.92 -2.72 -15.32
C ASN A 231 5.85 -3.30 -14.25
N LEU A 232 5.39 -4.26 -13.44
CA LEU A 232 6.24 -4.98 -12.48
C LEU A 232 7.40 -5.72 -13.17
N LEU A 233 7.14 -6.34 -14.33
CA LEU A 233 8.14 -7.11 -15.08
C LEU A 233 9.18 -6.26 -15.80
N LEU A 234 8.93 -4.96 -15.98
CA LEU A 234 9.89 -4.01 -16.59
C LEU A 234 11.03 -3.62 -15.64
N ILE A 235 10.93 -3.95 -14.35
CA ILE A 235 11.89 -3.55 -13.32
C ILE A 235 12.69 -4.80 -12.92
N PRO A 236 13.94 -4.95 -13.40
CA PRO A 236 14.74 -6.13 -13.14
C PRO A 236 15.31 -6.13 -11.71
N PRO A 237 15.71 -7.29 -11.15
CA PRO A 237 16.28 -7.39 -9.80
C PRO A 237 17.52 -6.52 -9.55
N GLU A 238 18.26 -6.19 -10.61
CA GLU A 238 19.46 -5.34 -10.56
C GLU A 238 19.14 -3.84 -10.45
N ASP A 239 17.89 -3.43 -10.71
CA ASP A 239 17.45 -2.05 -10.62
C ASP A 239 17.17 -1.64 -9.18
N GLU A 240 17.51 -0.41 -8.81
CA GLU A 240 17.35 0.10 -7.44
C GLU A 240 15.88 0.18 -6.99
N HIS A 241 14.95 0.30 -7.93
CA HIS A 241 13.51 0.35 -7.67
C HIS A 241 12.92 -1.04 -7.41
N PHE A 242 13.67 -2.13 -7.61
CA PHE A 242 13.15 -3.49 -7.42
C PHE A 242 12.64 -3.73 -5.99
N LYS A 243 13.28 -3.12 -4.98
CA LYS A 243 12.83 -3.18 -3.57
C LYS A 243 11.45 -2.57 -3.32
N CYS A 244 11.03 -1.66 -4.19
CA CYS A 244 9.76 -0.94 -4.09
C CYS A 244 8.57 -1.79 -4.55
N LEU A 245 8.80 -2.99 -5.11
CA LEU A 245 7.76 -3.80 -5.74
C LEU A 245 7.00 -4.70 -4.77
N ILE A 246 7.39 -4.76 -3.50
CA ILE A 246 6.80 -5.69 -2.51
C ILE A 246 5.29 -5.54 -2.43
N TRP A 247 4.80 -4.32 -2.19
CA TRP A 247 3.37 -4.06 -2.05
C TRP A 247 2.61 -4.19 -3.38
N PRO A 248 3.05 -3.59 -4.50
CA PRO A 248 2.37 -3.78 -5.78
C PRO A 248 2.33 -5.24 -6.25
N THR A 249 3.37 -6.04 -5.97
CA THR A 249 3.39 -7.48 -6.28
C THR A 249 2.37 -8.25 -5.46
N PHE A 250 2.19 -7.89 -4.18
CA PHE A 250 1.15 -8.49 -3.36
C PHE A 250 -0.25 -8.21 -3.94
N ILE A 251 -0.53 -6.95 -4.29
CA ILE A 251 -1.82 -6.55 -4.86
C ILE A 251 -2.08 -7.28 -6.18
N ALA A 252 -1.06 -7.37 -7.06
CA ALA A 252 -1.16 -8.15 -8.29
C ALA A 252 -1.54 -9.60 -7.98
N GLY A 253 -0.85 -10.23 -7.03
CA GLY A 253 -1.15 -11.59 -6.57
C GLY A 253 -2.56 -11.79 -6.05
N ALA A 254 -3.07 -10.82 -5.29
CA ALA A 254 -4.40 -10.91 -4.70
C ALA A 254 -5.52 -10.75 -5.75
N GLU A 255 -5.25 -10.05 -6.85
CA GLU A 255 -6.16 -9.94 -8.00
C GLU A 255 -6.00 -11.10 -9.01
N CYS A 256 -4.90 -11.86 -8.96
CA CYS A 256 -4.63 -12.97 -9.89
C CYS A 256 -5.72 -14.04 -9.90
N THR A 257 -6.38 -14.17 -11.06
CA THR A 257 -7.32 -15.27 -11.33
C THR A 257 -6.67 -16.42 -12.11
N SER A 258 -5.71 -16.13 -12.99
CA SER A 258 -5.08 -17.15 -13.84
C SER A 258 -3.86 -17.81 -13.20
N ARG A 259 -3.66 -19.11 -13.49
CA ARG A 259 -2.48 -19.85 -13.01
C ARG A 259 -1.15 -19.25 -13.50
N GLU A 260 -1.13 -18.65 -14.69
CA GLU A 260 0.06 -18.00 -15.25
C GLU A 260 0.46 -16.75 -14.46
N GLN A 261 -0.50 -15.88 -14.15
CA GLN A 261 -0.26 -14.68 -13.34
C GLN A 261 0.16 -15.06 -11.91
N ARG A 262 -0.50 -16.06 -11.30
CA ARG A 262 -0.09 -16.61 -9.98
C ARG A 262 1.36 -17.10 -9.99
N SER A 263 1.77 -17.83 -11.03
CA SER A 263 3.15 -18.29 -11.19
C SER A 263 4.13 -17.13 -11.35
N THR A 264 3.74 -16.11 -12.12
CA THR A 264 4.54 -14.88 -12.31
C THR A 264 4.72 -14.12 -10.99
N THR A 265 3.66 -13.96 -10.22
CA THR A 265 3.68 -13.33 -8.89
C THR A 265 4.58 -14.08 -7.92
N LEU A 266 4.48 -15.41 -7.84
CA LEU A 266 5.36 -16.20 -6.97
C LEU A 266 6.84 -16.08 -7.38
N ARG A 267 7.11 -16.00 -8.70
CA ARG A 267 8.47 -15.76 -9.19
C ARG A 267 8.99 -14.40 -8.74
N LEU A 268 8.19 -13.34 -8.87
CA LEU A 268 8.56 -11.99 -8.41
C LEU A 268 8.81 -11.94 -6.90
N LEU A 269 7.93 -12.53 -6.09
CA LEU A 269 8.12 -12.62 -4.63
C LEU A 269 9.38 -13.41 -4.27
N GLY A 270 9.69 -14.49 -5.00
CA GLY A 270 10.92 -15.25 -4.82
C GLY A 270 12.18 -14.45 -5.14
N LEU A 271 12.16 -13.66 -6.21
CA LEU A 271 13.25 -12.74 -6.57
C LEU A 271 13.42 -11.64 -5.51
N LEU A 272 12.33 -11.05 -5.04
CA LEU A 272 12.34 -10.07 -3.95
C LEU A 272 12.92 -10.67 -2.66
N TRP A 273 12.56 -11.92 -2.33
CA TRP A 273 13.09 -12.61 -1.15
C TRP A 273 14.60 -12.81 -1.24
N ASN A 274 15.11 -13.22 -2.40
CA ASN A 274 16.55 -13.42 -2.61
C ASN A 274 17.36 -12.12 -2.54
N GLY A 275 16.72 -10.96 -2.79
CA GLY A 275 17.35 -9.64 -2.66
C GLY A 275 17.32 -9.07 -1.25
N PHE A 276 16.18 -9.16 -0.55
CA PHE A 276 15.92 -8.39 0.67
C PHE A 276 15.71 -9.24 1.93
N TYR A 277 15.55 -10.56 1.81
CA TYR A 277 15.39 -11.53 2.90
C TYR A 277 14.39 -11.10 4.01
N SER A 278 13.36 -10.32 3.67
CA SER A 278 12.37 -9.85 4.65
C SER A 278 11.30 -10.92 4.87
N LEU A 279 11.05 -11.28 6.14
CA LEU A 279 10.02 -12.25 6.55
C LEU A 279 8.65 -11.96 5.94
N ASN A 280 8.38 -10.68 5.71
CA ASN A 280 7.20 -10.17 5.05
C ASN A 280 6.93 -10.81 3.68
N LEU A 281 7.98 -11.13 2.91
CA LEU A 281 7.86 -11.70 1.57
C LEU A 281 7.47 -13.19 1.59
N GLN A 282 7.95 -13.94 2.59
CA GLN A 282 7.51 -15.33 2.80
C GLN A 282 6.05 -15.37 3.25
N ASN A 283 5.68 -14.49 4.17
CA ASN A 283 4.31 -14.35 4.65
C ASN A 283 3.37 -14.01 3.48
N ALA A 284 3.72 -13.01 2.66
CA ALA A 284 2.99 -12.63 1.46
C ALA A 284 2.75 -13.81 0.50
N ALA A 285 3.79 -14.58 0.16
CA ALA A 285 3.66 -15.71 -0.75
C ALA A 285 2.79 -16.84 -0.16
N CYS A 286 2.91 -17.11 1.14
CA CYS A 286 2.09 -18.11 1.84
C CYS A 286 0.62 -17.72 1.82
N VAL A 287 0.36 -16.47 2.18
CA VAL A 287 -0.96 -15.84 2.17
C VAL A 287 -1.64 -15.95 0.80
N LEU A 288 -0.93 -15.59 -0.28
CA LEU A 288 -1.50 -15.61 -1.62
C LEU A 288 -1.91 -17.03 -2.00
N LYS A 289 -1.09 -18.04 -1.68
CA LYS A 289 -1.44 -19.45 -1.91
C LYS A 289 -2.71 -19.86 -1.18
N VAL A 290 -2.86 -19.51 0.09
CA VAL A 290 -4.09 -19.81 0.86
C VAL A 290 -5.31 -19.14 0.23
N MET A 291 -5.18 -17.90 -0.25
CA MET A 291 -6.28 -17.22 -0.94
C MET A 291 -6.63 -17.90 -2.27
N TRP A 292 -5.63 -18.29 -3.06
CA TRP A 292 -5.82 -18.97 -4.32
C TRP A 292 -6.45 -20.36 -4.14
N ASP A 293 -6.03 -21.12 -3.12
CA ASP A 293 -6.63 -22.42 -2.80
C ASP A 293 -8.13 -22.27 -2.49
N LYS A 294 -8.50 -21.28 -1.68
CA LYS A 294 -9.91 -20.95 -1.40
C LYS A 294 -10.68 -20.51 -2.63
N GLN A 295 -10.05 -19.72 -3.51
CA GLN A 295 -10.65 -19.29 -4.77
C GLN A 295 -10.93 -20.52 -5.66
N ASP A 296 -9.96 -21.41 -5.79
CA ASP A 296 -10.08 -22.63 -6.61
C ASP A 296 -11.16 -23.57 -6.04
N GLU A 297 -11.23 -23.74 -4.71
CA GLU A 297 -12.30 -24.50 -4.05
C GLU A 297 -13.70 -23.92 -4.34
N ARG A 298 -13.85 -22.60 -4.35
CA ARG A 298 -15.11 -21.93 -4.69
C ARG A 298 -15.50 -22.14 -6.14
N MET A 299 -14.56 -22.00 -7.07
CA MET A 299 -14.78 -22.23 -8.50
C MET A 299 -15.22 -23.68 -8.77
N LEU A 300 -14.62 -24.64 -8.08
CA LEU A 300 -15.02 -26.05 -8.16
C LEU A 300 -16.43 -26.30 -7.59
N ALA A 301 -16.82 -25.56 -6.54
CA ALA A 301 -18.12 -25.70 -5.90
C ALA A 301 -19.27 -25.05 -6.69
N THR A 302 -19.01 -23.95 -7.41
CA THR A 302 -20.02 -23.24 -8.21
C THR A 302 -20.26 -23.85 -9.59
N GLY A 303 -19.37 -24.73 -10.07
CA GLY A 303 -19.54 -25.44 -11.34
C GLY A 303 -19.45 -24.56 -12.59
N VAL A 304 -18.99 -23.31 -12.45
CA VAL A 304 -18.75 -22.39 -13.57
C VAL A 304 -17.42 -22.77 -14.20
N GLY A 305 -17.47 -23.33 -15.41
CA GLY A 305 -16.28 -23.61 -16.22
C GLY A 305 -15.55 -22.32 -16.61
N GLU A 306 -14.28 -22.44 -16.97
CA GLU A 306 -13.27 -21.37 -17.21
C GLU A 306 -13.65 -20.28 -18.25
N GLU A 307 -14.87 -20.24 -18.79
CA GLU A 307 -15.23 -19.48 -20.00
C GLU A 307 -16.38 -18.45 -19.86
N GLU A 308 -16.92 -18.17 -18.66
CA GLU A 308 -17.81 -17.01 -18.52
C GLU A 308 -17.01 -15.77 -18.07
N ASP A 309 -16.72 -14.90 -19.04
CA ASP A 309 -16.28 -13.49 -18.90
C ASP A 309 -17.36 -12.64 -18.19
N ALA A 310 -17.80 -13.07 -17.01
CA ALA A 310 -18.40 -12.17 -16.04
C ALA A 310 -17.24 -11.70 -15.15
N ASP A 311 -17.04 -10.38 -15.05
CA ASP A 311 -16.18 -9.77 -14.04
C ASP A 311 -16.45 -10.48 -12.69
N ASP A 312 -15.58 -11.43 -12.30
CA ASP A 312 -15.82 -12.32 -11.16
C ASP A 312 -15.86 -11.49 -9.88
N GLU A 313 -17.06 -11.05 -9.53
CA GLU A 313 -17.39 -10.44 -8.25
C GLU A 313 -17.38 -11.47 -7.11
N GLY A 314 -17.19 -12.76 -7.41
CA GLY A 314 -17.31 -13.86 -6.46
C GLY A 314 -16.16 -13.97 -5.47
N PHE A 315 -14.92 -13.62 -5.87
CA PHE A 315 -13.77 -13.64 -4.97
C PHE A 315 -13.31 -12.24 -4.57
N ASP A 316 -13.64 -11.83 -3.35
CA ASP A 316 -13.12 -10.62 -2.70
C ASP A 316 -12.00 -10.95 -1.71
N TRP A 317 -10.76 -10.71 -2.15
CA TRP A 317 -9.58 -10.94 -1.31
C TRP A 317 -9.50 -9.98 -0.12
N ILE A 318 -10.14 -8.81 -0.15
CA ILE A 318 -10.23 -7.93 1.05
C ILE A 318 -11.10 -8.62 2.11
N GLN A 319 -12.15 -9.34 1.72
CA GLN A 319 -13.01 -10.06 2.65
C GLN A 319 -12.28 -11.28 3.24
N GLU A 320 -11.54 -12.00 2.41
CA GLU A 320 -10.71 -13.10 2.88
C GLU A 320 -9.64 -12.63 3.85
N LEU A 321 -9.03 -11.47 3.58
CA LEU A 321 -8.13 -10.80 4.51
C LEU A 321 -8.81 -10.54 5.86
N ASP A 322 -9.98 -9.90 5.85
CA ASP A 322 -10.71 -9.56 7.08
C ASP A 322 -11.09 -10.79 7.92
N GLN A 323 -11.51 -11.87 7.27
CA GLN A 323 -12.05 -13.07 7.92
C GLN A 323 -10.98 -14.07 8.37
N SER A 324 -9.77 -13.92 7.87
CA SER A 324 -8.66 -14.79 8.22
C SER A 324 -8.30 -14.70 9.72
N SER A 325 -7.80 -15.80 10.29
CA SER A 325 -7.33 -15.85 11.69
C SER A 325 -5.86 -15.45 11.85
N THR A 326 -5.10 -15.44 10.76
CA THR A 326 -3.69 -15.04 10.69
C THR A 326 -3.59 -13.52 10.66
N ASP A 327 -2.56 -12.93 11.28
CA ASP A 327 -2.25 -11.51 11.10
C ASP A 327 -1.31 -11.38 9.90
N TRP A 328 -1.76 -10.66 8.86
CA TRP A 328 -1.14 -10.61 7.53
C TRP A 328 -0.12 -9.47 7.43
N LEU A 329 0.30 -8.97 8.58
CA LEU A 329 1.10 -7.79 8.67
C LEU A 329 2.47 -8.02 8.05
N PHE A 330 2.90 -7.00 7.33
CA PHE A 330 4.29 -6.70 7.03
C PHE A 330 5.04 -6.29 8.33
N ILE A 331 4.91 -7.06 9.42
CA ILE A 331 5.64 -6.89 10.69
C ILE A 331 6.12 -8.25 11.21
#